data_AF-A0A800J602-F1
#
_entry.id   AF-A0A800J602-F1
#
_cell.length_a   1.000
_cell.length_b   1.000
_cell.length_c   1.000
_cell.angle_alpha   90.00
_cell.angle_beta   90.00
_cell.angle_gamma   90.00
#
_symmetry.space_group_name_H-M   'P 1'
#
loop_
_entity.id
_entity.type
_entity.pdbx_description
1 polymer ?
#
loop_
_entity_poly.entity_id
_entity_poly.type
_entity_poly.pdbx_seq_one_letter_code
_entity_poly.pdbx_strand_id
1 'polypeptide(L)'
;LKSDEDDDATHGYVLVAGGTLTVDADGDALTAETDALLTGGTLDLRSGGGAGVTPDDESSTKGFKSGALAVVDGGTLTIDASDDGVHSDSLVVLNGGTVEIETADDAVHSDYDLTINGGTITVTQSYEGVEAVTGDLVVNGGTISVTASDDGFNLSGDGDDPNGVESGADPYDMVFNAGRVTVTSGNDGLDSNGSLAINGGCIAISGPVPGTRPEQGALDSNGDITITGGVLVAAGAAGRQAQSPSASSTQPSVVLTFSSSQSTGTVISVGDDGDGLAFAPSKTFQSLIVSAPWLSTGDDASIYEGGAVTGTTTGGLSDGGTLDGASLLDEVTLSSTVTAVTL
;
A
#
# COMPACT_ATOMS: atom_id res chain seq x y z
N LEU A 1 18.47 -21.29 4.12
CA LEU A 1 18.24 -22.32 3.08
C LEU A 1 18.75 -21.75 1.77
N LYS A 2 19.64 -22.44 1.04
CA LYS A 2 20.34 -21.87 -0.12
C LYS A 2 20.31 -22.82 -1.33
N SER A 3 20.07 -22.30 -2.52
CA SER A 3 20.46 -22.90 -3.80
C SER A 3 21.24 -21.87 -4.61
N ASP A 4 22.44 -22.21 -5.07
CA ASP A 4 23.40 -21.31 -5.72
C ASP A 4 23.97 -21.86 -7.03
N GLU A 5 23.24 -22.76 -7.68
CA GLU A 5 23.58 -23.26 -9.01
C GLU A 5 23.11 -22.27 -10.08
N ASP A 6 24.06 -21.63 -10.75
CA ASP A 6 23.89 -20.61 -11.79
C ASP A 6 24.24 -21.12 -13.20
N ASP A 7 24.90 -22.28 -13.30
CA ASP A 7 25.35 -22.88 -14.56
C ASP A 7 24.25 -23.61 -15.34
N ASP A 8 23.12 -23.94 -14.72
CA ASP A 8 22.00 -24.66 -15.33
C ASP A 8 20.66 -24.01 -15.00
N ALA A 9 20.01 -23.45 -16.03
CA ALA A 9 18.72 -22.78 -15.95
C ALA A 9 17.55 -23.68 -15.48
N THR A 10 17.76 -24.98 -15.31
CA THR A 10 16.77 -25.91 -14.73
C THR A 10 16.99 -26.20 -13.23
N HIS A 11 18.07 -25.65 -12.65
CA HIS A 11 18.41 -25.71 -11.23
C HIS A 11 18.34 -24.30 -10.62
N GLY A 12 18.97 -24.09 -9.45
CA GLY A 12 19.04 -22.79 -8.79
C GLY A 12 17.81 -22.42 -7.95
N TYR A 13 16.70 -23.16 -8.07
CA TYR A 13 15.46 -22.85 -7.34
C TYR A 13 15.38 -23.51 -5.97
N VAL A 14 14.59 -22.90 -5.08
CA VAL A 14 14.16 -23.47 -3.80
C VAL A 14 12.64 -23.59 -3.81
N LEU A 15 12.12 -24.81 -3.68
CA LEU A 15 10.69 -25.07 -3.54
C LEU A 15 10.36 -25.61 -2.15
N VAL A 16 9.49 -24.90 -1.43
CA VAL A 16 8.81 -25.41 -0.25
C VAL A 16 7.36 -25.75 -0.60
N ALA A 17 7.09 -27.05 -0.68
CA ALA A 17 5.76 -27.56 -1.00
C ALA A 17 4.90 -27.90 0.24
N GLY A 18 5.50 -27.93 1.44
CA GLY A 18 4.82 -28.29 2.68
C GLY A 18 5.77 -28.52 3.85
N GLY A 19 5.20 -28.82 5.02
CA GLY A 19 5.94 -29.02 6.27
C GLY A 19 6.11 -27.74 7.07
N THR A 20 6.96 -27.78 8.10
CA THR A 20 7.30 -26.62 8.93
C THR A 20 8.81 -26.44 8.90
N LEU A 21 9.27 -25.23 8.61
CA LEU A 21 10.67 -24.85 8.57
C LEU A 21 10.86 -23.54 9.34
N THR A 22 11.82 -23.53 10.26
CA THR A 22 12.27 -22.32 10.95
C THR A 22 13.74 -22.10 10.62
N VAL A 23 14.11 -20.89 10.22
CA VAL A 23 15.49 -20.48 9.90
C VAL A 23 15.84 -19.23 10.70
N ASP A 24 17.01 -19.22 11.30
CA ASP A 24 17.63 -18.04 11.92
C ASP A 24 19.06 -17.95 11.35
N ALA A 25 19.32 -16.91 10.56
CA ALA A 25 20.54 -16.76 9.79
C ALA A 25 21.17 -15.36 9.98
N ASP A 26 22.50 -15.30 9.99
CA ASP A 26 23.21 -14.01 10.00
C ASP A 26 23.09 -13.28 8.66
N GLY A 27 22.91 -14.01 7.54
CA GLY A 27 22.64 -13.48 6.20
C GLY A 27 21.21 -13.82 5.76
N ASP A 28 20.99 -13.96 4.44
CA ASP A 28 19.68 -14.34 3.92
C ASP A 28 19.12 -15.63 4.55
N ALA A 29 17.85 -15.60 4.98
CA ALA A 29 17.21 -16.77 5.59
C ALA A 29 16.87 -17.85 4.54
N LEU A 30 16.33 -17.45 3.39
CA LEU A 30 16.17 -18.27 2.20
C LEU A 30 16.69 -17.52 0.99
N THR A 31 17.56 -18.15 0.21
CA THR A 31 18.10 -17.57 -1.03
C THR A 31 18.14 -18.61 -2.14
N ALA A 32 17.62 -18.24 -3.30
CA ALA A 32 17.60 -19.04 -4.52
C ALA A 32 18.22 -18.23 -5.66
N GLU A 33 19.14 -18.84 -6.41
CA GLU A 33 19.73 -18.23 -7.60
C GLU A 33 18.67 -17.88 -8.64
N THR A 34 17.67 -18.75 -8.82
CA THR A 34 16.56 -18.53 -9.75
C THR A 34 15.28 -18.24 -8.99
N ASP A 35 14.53 -19.27 -8.62
CA ASP A 35 13.18 -19.12 -8.11
C ASP A 35 13.08 -19.51 -6.63
N ALA A 36 12.49 -18.65 -5.81
CA ALA A 36 12.07 -18.99 -4.45
C ALA A 36 10.56 -19.21 -4.45
N LEU A 37 10.13 -20.45 -4.19
CA LEU A 37 8.73 -20.87 -4.35
C LEU A 37 8.18 -21.44 -3.04
N LEU A 38 7.10 -20.83 -2.53
CA LEU A 38 6.31 -21.36 -1.43
C LEU A 38 4.91 -21.72 -1.91
N THR A 39 4.63 -23.02 -2.05
CA THR A 39 3.31 -23.51 -2.47
C THR A 39 2.49 -24.08 -1.30
N GLY A 40 3.10 -24.24 -0.13
CA GLY A 40 2.43 -24.71 1.08
C GLY A 40 3.38 -24.95 2.25
N GLY A 41 2.83 -25.20 3.44
CA GLY A 41 3.60 -25.36 4.67
C GLY A 41 3.66 -24.09 5.51
N THR A 42 4.53 -24.08 6.51
CA THR A 42 4.78 -22.96 7.42
C THR A 42 6.27 -22.65 7.44
N LEU A 43 6.64 -21.48 6.97
CA LEU A 43 8.00 -20.94 7.00
C LEU A 43 8.07 -19.80 8.01
N ASP A 44 9.04 -19.88 8.91
CA ASP A 44 9.38 -18.85 9.88
C ASP A 44 10.85 -18.48 9.67
N LEU A 45 11.09 -17.29 9.11
CA LEU A 45 12.38 -16.87 8.60
C LEU A 45 12.87 -15.64 9.37
N ARG A 46 14.04 -15.77 9.98
CA ARG A 46 14.75 -14.66 10.62
C ARG A 46 16.12 -14.48 9.98
N SER A 47 16.45 -13.25 9.58
CA SER A 47 17.72 -12.90 8.93
C SER A 47 18.34 -11.62 9.50
N GLY A 48 19.67 -11.58 9.56
CA GLY A 48 20.46 -10.39 9.95
C GLY A 48 20.15 -9.80 11.33
N GLY A 49 19.56 -10.59 12.22
CA GLY A 49 19.14 -10.13 13.55
C GLY A 49 17.74 -9.51 13.61
N GLY A 50 17.02 -9.47 12.48
CA GLY A 50 15.62 -9.06 12.37
C GLY A 50 15.39 -7.56 12.22
N ALA A 51 14.12 -7.17 12.19
CA ALA A 51 13.61 -5.83 11.86
C ALA A 51 14.08 -4.71 12.79
N GLY A 52 14.68 -5.05 13.92
CA GLY A 52 15.30 -4.10 14.85
C GLY A 52 16.73 -3.70 14.48
N VAL A 53 17.31 -4.27 13.43
CA VAL A 53 18.68 -4.06 13.00
C VAL A 53 18.67 -3.43 11.61
N THR A 54 19.30 -2.26 11.47
CA THR A 54 19.53 -1.65 10.16
C THR A 54 20.55 -2.49 9.38
N PRO A 55 20.26 -2.87 8.12
CA PRO A 55 21.20 -3.63 7.30
C PRO A 55 22.45 -2.81 6.99
N ASP A 56 23.54 -3.49 6.65
CA ASP A 56 24.73 -2.86 6.08
C ASP A 56 24.83 -3.12 4.58
N ASP A 57 25.55 -2.26 3.86
CA ASP A 57 25.70 -2.37 2.40
C ASP A 57 26.61 -3.55 1.96
N GLU A 58 27.16 -4.31 2.90
CA GLU A 58 28.16 -5.34 2.64
C GLU A 58 27.56 -6.75 2.69
N SER A 59 26.44 -6.93 3.41
CA SER A 59 25.83 -8.24 3.65
C SER A 59 24.34 -8.27 3.32
N SER A 60 23.97 -9.21 2.44
CA SER A 60 22.56 -9.51 2.14
C SER A 60 21.95 -10.22 3.35
N THR A 61 20.87 -9.64 3.88
CA THR A 61 20.19 -10.13 5.09
C THR A 61 18.68 -10.25 4.90
N LYS A 62 18.27 -10.65 3.69
CA LYS A 62 16.88 -10.72 3.23
C LYS A 62 16.18 -11.98 3.73
N GLY A 63 14.86 -11.92 3.90
CA GLY A 63 14.08 -13.05 4.39
C GLY A 63 13.92 -14.16 3.35
N PHE A 64 13.20 -13.87 2.28
CA PHE A 64 12.83 -14.78 1.21
C PHE A 64 13.30 -14.21 -0.14
N LYS A 65 14.55 -14.53 -0.50
CA LYS A 65 15.26 -13.96 -1.65
C LYS A 65 15.29 -14.89 -2.85
N SER A 66 15.15 -14.30 -4.04
CA SER A 66 15.33 -14.96 -5.33
C SER A 66 16.09 -14.05 -6.31
N GLY A 67 16.81 -14.62 -7.28
CA GLY A 67 17.40 -13.84 -8.37
C GLY A 67 16.44 -13.60 -9.56
N ALA A 68 15.43 -14.46 -9.76
CA ALA A 68 14.53 -14.37 -10.91
C ALA A 68 13.05 -14.29 -10.54
N LEU A 69 12.60 -15.06 -9.55
CA LEU A 69 11.18 -15.08 -9.22
C LEU A 69 10.93 -15.51 -7.77
N ALA A 70 10.29 -14.64 -6.99
CA ALA A 70 9.74 -15.01 -5.69
C ALA A 70 8.22 -15.25 -5.83
N VAL A 71 7.76 -16.46 -5.50
CA VAL A 71 6.33 -16.81 -5.51
C VAL A 71 5.86 -17.30 -4.15
N VAL A 72 4.76 -16.72 -3.67
CA VAL A 72 3.95 -17.29 -2.58
C VAL A 72 2.58 -17.67 -3.12
N ASP A 73 2.40 -18.96 -3.40
CA ASP A 73 1.15 -19.55 -3.88
C ASP A 73 0.20 -19.93 -2.73
N GLY A 74 0.76 -20.21 -1.55
CA GLY A 74 -0.01 -20.66 -0.39
C GLY A 74 0.86 -20.90 0.84
N GLY A 75 0.28 -21.48 1.88
CA GLY A 75 0.97 -21.71 3.16
C GLY A 75 1.03 -20.47 4.04
N THR A 76 1.90 -20.52 5.05
CA THR A 76 2.18 -19.43 5.98
C THR A 76 3.66 -19.06 5.87
N LEU A 77 3.94 -17.77 5.70
CA LEU A 77 5.28 -17.20 5.64
C LEU A 77 5.36 -16.09 6.68
N THR A 78 6.19 -16.28 7.71
CA THR A 78 6.52 -15.25 8.69
C THR A 78 7.97 -14.86 8.50
N ILE A 79 8.23 -13.55 8.40
CA ILE A 79 9.57 -13.00 8.16
C ILE A 79 9.88 -11.90 9.19
N ASP A 80 11.05 -12.00 9.80
CA ASP A 80 11.69 -10.98 10.65
C ASP A 80 13.11 -10.75 10.13
N ALA A 81 13.29 -9.76 9.26
CA ALA A 81 14.54 -9.51 8.53
C ALA A 81 15.10 -8.11 8.82
N SER A 82 16.42 -7.94 8.82
CA SER A 82 17.01 -6.59 8.88
C SER A 82 16.84 -5.85 7.56
N ASP A 83 17.08 -6.53 6.45
CA ASP A 83 16.88 -6.04 5.09
C ASP A 83 15.47 -6.47 4.60
N ASP A 84 15.27 -6.64 3.30
CA ASP A 84 13.96 -6.92 2.73
C ASP A 84 13.33 -8.23 3.19
N GLY A 85 12.00 -8.24 3.22
CA GLY A 85 11.20 -9.40 3.59
C GLY A 85 11.18 -10.42 2.45
N VAL A 86 10.32 -10.18 1.47
CA VAL A 86 10.29 -10.92 0.20
C VAL A 86 11.02 -10.09 -0.85
N HIS A 87 12.05 -10.66 -1.47
CA HIS A 87 12.88 -9.93 -2.43
C HIS A 87 13.13 -10.73 -3.71
N SER A 88 13.06 -10.04 -4.85
CA SER A 88 13.56 -10.56 -6.12
C SER A 88 14.32 -9.52 -6.90
N ASP A 89 15.49 -9.90 -7.40
CA ASP A 89 16.24 -9.14 -8.41
C ASP A 89 15.49 -9.12 -9.78
N SER A 90 14.32 -9.77 -9.87
CA SER A 90 13.44 -9.65 -11.02
C SER A 90 11.96 -9.52 -10.68
N LEU A 91 11.25 -10.60 -10.35
CA LEU A 91 9.79 -10.59 -10.24
C LEU A 91 9.29 -11.10 -8.88
N VAL A 92 8.27 -10.46 -8.34
CA VAL A 92 7.54 -10.96 -7.15
C VAL A 92 6.08 -11.25 -7.50
N VAL A 93 5.59 -12.44 -7.13
CA VAL A 93 4.19 -12.84 -7.31
C VAL A 93 3.60 -13.43 -6.02
N LEU A 94 2.65 -12.72 -5.42
CA LEU A 94 1.91 -13.16 -4.23
C LEU A 94 0.50 -13.63 -4.65
N ASN A 95 0.34 -14.93 -4.84
CA ASN A 95 -0.92 -15.53 -5.30
C ASN A 95 -1.88 -15.89 -4.15
N GLY A 96 -1.37 -16.15 -2.96
CA GLY A 96 -2.16 -16.60 -1.83
C GLY A 96 -1.39 -16.75 -0.53
N GLY A 97 -1.94 -17.53 0.40
CA GLY A 97 -1.32 -17.81 1.70
C GLY A 97 -1.55 -16.73 2.75
N THR A 98 -0.87 -16.88 3.88
CA THR A 98 -0.80 -15.90 4.98
C THR A 98 0.65 -15.47 5.12
N VAL A 99 0.92 -14.19 4.89
CA VAL A 99 2.26 -13.60 4.90
C VAL A 99 2.30 -12.53 5.98
N GLU A 100 3.25 -12.64 6.91
CA GLU A 100 3.48 -11.69 7.99
C GLU A 100 4.95 -11.25 7.95
N ILE A 101 5.20 -9.94 7.86
CA ILE A 101 6.53 -9.40 7.59
C ILE A 101 6.84 -8.24 8.55
N GLU A 102 8.02 -8.32 9.16
CA GLU A 102 8.69 -7.24 9.87
C GLU A 102 10.09 -7.06 9.26
N THR A 103 10.39 -5.84 8.82
CA THR A 103 11.69 -5.48 8.23
C THR A 103 12.21 -4.15 8.78
N ALA A 104 13.52 -3.90 8.65
CA ALA A 104 14.06 -2.55 8.79
C ALA A 104 14.14 -1.81 7.45
N ASP A 105 14.18 -2.55 6.34
CA ASP A 105 14.05 -2.07 4.95
C ASP A 105 12.66 -2.46 4.39
N ASP A 106 12.54 -2.93 3.15
CA ASP A 106 11.24 -3.09 2.51
C ASP A 106 10.57 -4.43 2.81
N ALA A 107 9.26 -4.43 3.05
CA ALA A 107 8.61 -5.71 3.35
C ALA A 107 8.48 -6.60 2.10
N VAL A 108 8.20 -6.01 0.94
CA VAL A 108 8.21 -6.70 -0.36
C VAL A 108 8.91 -5.82 -1.38
N HIS A 109 9.97 -6.32 -2.01
CA HIS A 109 10.78 -5.59 -2.98
C HIS A 109 10.96 -6.39 -4.27
N SER A 110 10.81 -5.72 -5.40
CA SER A 110 10.99 -6.28 -6.74
C SER A 110 11.70 -5.27 -7.65
N ASP A 111 12.83 -5.66 -8.25
CA ASP A 111 13.52 -4.80 -9.23
C ASP A 111 12.67 -4.51 -10.49
N TYR A 112 11.68 -5.36 -10.79
CA TYR A 112 10.71 -5.21 -11.89
C TYR A 112 9.29 -5.50 -11.39
N ASP A 113 8.44 -6.18 -12.18
CA ASP A 113 7.02 -6.32 -11.87
C ASP A 113 6.75 -7.02 -10.53
N LEU A 114 5.86 -6.40 -9.75
CA LEU A 114 5.33 -6.95 -8.51
C LEU A 114 3.83 -7.17 -8.66
N THR A 115 3.37 -8.41 -8.53
CA THR A 115 1.95 -8.75 -8.64
C THR A 115 1.41 -9.40 -7.38
N ILE A 116 0.36 -8.83 -6.80
CA ILE A 116 -0.42 -9.43 -5.70
C ILE A 116 -1.78 -9.87 -6.22
N ASN A 117 -1.95 -11.18 -6.42
CA ASN A 117 -3.22 -11.76 -6.86
C ASN A 117 -4.17 -12.12 -5.71
N GLY A 118 -3.65 -12.32 -4.49
CA GLY A 118 -4.46 -12.72 -3.35
C GLY A 118 -3.66 -12.98 -2.08
N GLY A 119 -4.32 -13.60 -1.09
CA GLY A 119 -3.74 -13.92 0.21
C GLY A 119 -4.08 -12.90 1.31
N THR A 120 -3.57 -13.18 2.51
CA THR A 120 -3.58 -12.25 3.65
C THR A 120 -2.14 -11.81 3.88
N ILE A 121 -1.85 -10.54 3.64
CA ILE A 121 -0.50 -9.96 3.77
C ILE A 121 -0.55 -8.91 4.88
N THR A 122 0.28 -9.07 5.89
CA THR A 122 0.38 -8.15 7.02
C THR A 122 1.84 -7.71 7.17
N VAL A 123 2.09 -6.43 6.91
CA VAL A 123 3.36 -5.77 7.20
C VAL A 123 3.16 -4.93 8.45
N THR A 124 3.80 -5.31 9.55
CA THR A 124 3.68 -4.61 10.84
C THR A 124 4.77 -3.54 11.02
N GLN A 125 5.88 -3.67 10.32
CA GLN A 125 6.97 -2.68 10.28
C GLN A 125 7.79 -2.84 8.99
N SER A 126 8.15 -1.71 8.36
CA SER A 126 9.06 -1.63 7.21
C SER A 126 9.56 -0.20 7.01
N TYR A 127 10.60 -0.01 6.18
CA TYR A 127 10.90 1.27 5.56
C TYR A 127 9.80 1.60 4.55
N GLU A 128 9.75 0.89 3.42
CA GLU A 128 8.60 0.87 2.51
C GLU A 128 7.81 -0.44 2.60
N GLY A 129 6.50 -0.35 2.40
CA GLY A 129 5.65 -1.53 2.53
C GLY A 129 5.75 -2.51 1.37
N VAL A 130 5.54 -2.01 0.16
CA VAL A 130 5.54 -2.82 -1.08
C VAL A 130 6.16 -1.97 -2.18
N GLU A 131 7.32 -2.36 -2.66
CA GLU A 131 8.08 -1.63 -3.69
C GLU A 131 8.24 -2.45 -4.97
N ALA A 132 8.03 -1.78 -6.10
CA ALA A 132 8.56 -2.20 -7.40
C ALA A 132 9.41 -1.06 -7.99
N VAL A 133 10.53 -1.40 -8.62
CA VAL A 133 11.47 -0.41 -9.17
C VAL A 133 11.18 -0.14 -10.66
N THR A 134 11.59 -1.04 -11.55
CA THR A 134 11.45 -0.88 -13.01
C THR A 134 10.41 -1.80 -13.65
N GLY A 135 9.22 -1.87 -13.05
CA GLY A 135 8.10 -2.67 -13.56
C GLY A 135 6.76 -2.27 -12.95
N ASP A 136 5.67 -2.87 -13.44
CA ASP A 136 4.33 -2.54 -12.94
C ASP A 136 4.12 -3.11 -11.53
N LEU A 137 3.48 -2.32 -10.65
CA LEU A 137 2.98 -2.80 -9.36
C LEU A 137 1.47 -3.04 -9.46
N VAL A 138 1.05 -4.30 -9.44
CA VAL A 138 -0.35 -4.68 -9.69
C VAL A 138 -0.98 -5.44 -8.52
N VAL A 139 -2.07 -4.92 -7.97
CA VAL A 139 -2.90 -5.58 -6.95
C VAL A 139 -4.23 -6.04 -7.56
N ASN A 140 -4.36 -7.34 -7.78
CA ASN A 140 -5.57 -7.99 -8.30
C ASN A 140 -6.49 -8.53 -7.20
N GLY A 141 -6.05 -8.58 -5.94
CA GLY A 141 -6.86 -9.12 -4.85
C GLY A 141 -6.10 -9.21 -3.52
N GLY A 142 -6.74 -9.85 -2.53
CA GLY A 142 -6.15 -10.09 -1.20
C GLY A 142 -6.67 -9.17 -0.11
N THR A 143 -6.25 -9.46 1.13
CA THR A 143 -6.38 -8.57 2.29
C THR A 143 -4.99 -8.16 2.73
N ILE A 144 -4.67 -6.88 2.53
CA ILE A 144 -3.31 -6.35 2.66
C ILE A 144 -3.34 -5.24 3.71
N SER A 145 -2.53 -5.36 4.74
CA SER A 145 -2.37 -4.35 5.78
C SER A 145 -0.90 -3.96 5.89
N VAL A 146 -0.59 -2.69 5.66
CA VAL A 146 0.78 -2.18 5.62
C VAL A 146 1.00 -1.11 6.67
N THR A 147 2.06 -1.26 7.44
CA THR A 147 2.64 -0.20 8.27
C THR A 147 4.07 0.03 7.82
N ALA A 148 4.31 1.23 7.28
CA ALA A 148 5.60 1.66 6.72
C ALA A 148 6.04 2.97 7.38
N SER A 149 7.34 3.14 7.52
CA SER A 149 7.94 4.37 8.08
C SER A 149 8.23 5.43 7.03
N ASP A 150 8.35 5.01 5.77
CA ASP A 150 8.27 5.84 4.57
C ASP A 150 6.95 5.51 3.85
N ASP A 151 7.01 5.03 2.60
CA ASP A 151 5.86 4.86 1.73
C ASP A 151 5.14 3.54 1.94
N GLY A 152 3.80 3.59 1.85
CA GLY A 152 2.99 2.38 1.98
C GLY A 152 3.16 1.43 0.81
N PHE A 153 2.98 1.96 -0.40
CA PHE A 153 3.31 1.32 -1.66
C PHE A 153 4.14 2.31 -2.45
N ASN A 154 5.24 1.85 -3.03
CA ASN A 154 6.14 2.65 -3.82
C ASN A 154 6.33 2.00 -5.19
N LEU A 155 6.18 2.80 -6.25
CA LEU A 155 6.63 2.46 -7.59
C LEU A 155 7.71 3.47 -7.95
N SER A 156 8.96 3.13 -7.64
CA SER A 156 10.09 4.06 -7.61
C SER A 156 10.68 4.38 -8.98
N GLY A 157 10.37 3.60 -10.00
CA GLY A 157 10.85 3.88 -11.36
C GLY A 157 12.32 3.57 -11.57
N ASP A 158 12.86 3.95 -12.73
CA ASP A 158 14.26 3.66 -13.08
C ASP A 158 15.29 4.66 -12.52
N GLY A 159 14.82 5.67 -11.79
CA GLY A 159 15.66 6.69 -11.17
C GLY A 159 16.47 7.53 -12.16
N ASP A 160 16.13 7.52 -13.46
CA ASP A 160 16.85 8.21 -14.54
C ASP A 160 16.57 9.73 -14.58
N ASP A 161 16.53 10.36 -13.41
CA ASP A 161 16.37 11.79 -13.25
C ASP A 161 17.71 12.52 -13.14
N PRO A 162 18.27 13.03 -14.26
CA PRO A 162 19.50 13.81 -14.21
C PRO A 162 19.27 15.08 -13.37
N ASN A 163 19.92 15.12 -12.20
CA ASN A 163 19.92 16.22 -11.23
C ASN A 163 18.66 16.33 -10.34
N GLY A 164 17.89 15.25 -10.18
CA GLY A 164 16.71 15.22 -9.31
C GLY A 164 15.58 16.12 -9.83
N VAL A 165 15.37 16.10 -11.15
CA VAL A 165 14.27 16.81 -11.80
C VAL A 165 13.45 15.79 -12.57
N GLU A 166 12.30 15.44 -12.01
CA GLU A 166 11.30 14.52 -12.56
C GLU A 166 11.08 14.78 -14.05
N SER A 167 11.53 13.84 -14.88
CA SER A 167 11.44 13.91 -16.35
C SER A 167 10.05 13.55 -16.90
N GLY A 168 9.01 13.62 -16.06
CA GLY A 168 7.64 13.20 -16.36
C GLY A 168 7.34 11.82 -15.79
N ALA A 169 6.14 11.31 -16.03
CA ALA A 169 5.75 9.97 -15.58
C ALA A 169 6.54 8.87 -16.30
N ASP A 170 6.99 7.90 -15.53
CA ASP A 170 7.61 6.67 -15.98
C ASP A 170 6.63 5.77 -16.75
N PRO A 171 7.13 4.85 -17.58
CA PRO A 171 6.29 3.98 -18.42
C PRO A 171 5.64 2.81 -17.67
N TYR A 172 5.79 2.75 -16.34
CA TYR A 172 5.24 1.73 -15.46
C TYR A 172 4.09 2.32 -14.65
N ASP A 173 3.10 1.52 -14.27
CA ASP A 173 1.95 2.01 -13.52
C ASP A 173 1.71 1.21 -12.23
N MET A 174 1.20 1.91 -11.21
CA MET A 174 0.65 1.28 -10.02
C MET A 174 -0.85 1.04 -10.22
N VAL A 175 -1.30 -0.22 -10.18
CA VAL A 175 -2.66 -0.60 -10.56
C VAL A 175 -3.36 -1.42 -9.46
N PHE A 176 -4.48 -0.91 -8.96
CA PHE A 176 -5.38 -1.61 -8.02
C PHE A 176 -6.65 -2.04 -8.74
N ASN A 177 -6.78 -3.34 -9.00
CA ASN A 177 -7.96 -3.93 -9.65
C ASN A 177 -9.00 -4.45 -8.65
N ALA A 178 -8.57 -4.98 -7.51
CA ALA A 178 -9.45 -5.42 -6.44
C ALA A 178 -8.68 -5.55 -5.11
N GLY A 179 -9.28 -6.24 -4.13
CA GLY A 179 -8.69 -6.47 -2.82
C GLY A 179 -9.14 -5.45 -1.77
N ARG A 180 -8.70 -5.67 -0.53
CA ARG A 180 -8.84 -4.73 0.58
C ARG A 180 -7.46 -4.36 1.09
N VAL A 181 -7.11 -3.09 0.97
CA VAL A 181 -5.78 -2.56 1.30
C VAL A 181 -5.92 -1.50 2.39
N THR A 182 -5.17 -1.65 3.47
CA THR A 182 -5.07 -0.63 4.52
C THR A 182 -3.63 -0.22 4.72
N VAL A 183 -3.36 1.08 4.69
CA VAL A 183 -2.00 1.62 4.77
C VAL A 183 -1.90 2.59 5.94
N THR A 184 -0.84 2.44 6.72
CA THR A 184 -0.37 3.43 7.69
C THR A 184 1.08 3.81 7.34
N SER A 185 1.27 4.91 6.63
CA SER A 185 2.58 5.33 6.06
C SER A 185 3.16 6.54 6.79
N GLY A 186 4.47 6.55 7.02
CA GLY A 186 5.16 7.72 7.56
C GLY A 186 5.36 8.82 6.52
N ASN A 187 5.44 8.40 5.25
CA ASN A 187 5.42 9.21 4.05
C ASN A 187 4.11 8.99 3.26
N ASP A 188 4.18 8.90 1.94
CA ASP A 188 3.02 8.78 1.08
C ASP A 188 2.33 7.43 1.26
N GLY A 189 1.01 7.44 1.10
CA GLY A 189 0.24 6.19 1.21
C GLY A 189 0.50 5.29 0.02
N LEU A 190 0.38 5.88 -1.17
CA LEU A 190 0.71 5.31 -2.46
C LEU A 190 1.57 6.34 -3.18
N ASP A 191 2.80 5.98 -3.52
CA ASP A 191 3.74 6.79 -4.28
C ASP A 191 4.04 6.12 -5.62
N SER A 192 3.95 6.85 -6.71
CA SER A 192 4.16 6.30 -8.05
C SER A 192 4.87 7.27 -8.96
N ASN A 193 6.08 6.90 -9.38
CA ASN A 193 6.80 7.63 -10.43
C ASN A 193 6.19 7.45 -11.82
N GLY A 194 5.19 6.57 -11.95
CA GLY A 194 4.30 6.46 -13.10
C GLY A 194 2.89 6.98 -12.82
N SER A 195 1.87 6.33 -13.41
CA SER A 195 0.46 6.63 -13.10
C SER A 195 -0.10 5.72 -12.01
N LEU A 196 -1.10 6.23 -11.28
CA LEU A 196 -1.87 5.45 -10.32
C LEU A 196 -3.28 5.16 -10.86
N ALA A 197 -3.61 3.90 -11.08
CA ALA A 197 -4.93 3.46 -11.55
C ALA A 197 -5.67 2.63 -10.48
N ILE A 198 -6.79 3.16 -10.00
CA ILE A 198 -7.70 2.47 -9.07
C ILE A 198 -8.95 2.04 -9.85
N ASN A 199 -8.96 0.79 -10.29
CA ASN A 199 -10.04 0.18 -11.05
C ASN A 199 -11.10 -0.49 -10.16
N GLY A 200 -10.74 -0.83 -8.92
CA GLY A 200 -11.63 -1.51 -7.99
C GLY A 200 -10.99 -1.75 -6.62
N GLY A 201 -11.68 -2.53 -5.80
CA GLY A 201 -11.22 -2.86 -4.44
C GLY A 201 -11.63 -1.83 -3.40
N CYS A 202 -10.99 -1.89 -2.24
CA CYS A 202 -11.24 -1.02 -1.09
C CYS A 202 -9.91 -0.62 -0.46
N ILE A 203 -9.55 0.66 -0.59
CA ILE A 203 -8.27 1.21 -0.14
C ILE A 203 -8.53 2.23 0.98
N ALA A 204 -7.88 2.06 2.12
CA ALA A 204 -7.95 2.98 3.25
C ALA A 204 -6.56 3.38 3.73
N ILE A 205 -6.22 4.67 3.66
CA ILE A 205 -4.88 5.20 3.92
C ILE A 205 -4.92 6.19 5.09
N SER A 206 -4.00 6.01 6.04
CA SER A 206 -3.72 6.93 7.14
C SER A 206 -2.26 7.36 7.10
N GLY A 207 -1.97 8.53 6.53
CA GLY A 207 -0.63 9.08 6.44
C GLY A 207 -0.44 9.95 5.19
N PRO A 208 0.58 10.82 5.17
CA PRO A 208 1.49 11.14 6.28
C PRO A 208 0.87 12.13 7.28
N VAL A 209 1.56 12.36 8.41
CA VAL A 209 1.16 13.38 9.40
C VAL A 209 1.45 14.79 8.84
N PRO A 210 0.52 15.76 8.98
CA PRO A 210 0.78 17.14 8.58
C PRO A 210 2.05 17.73 9.20
N GLY A 211 2.92 18.32 8.37
CA GLY A 211 4.07 19.12 8.81
C GLY A 211 5.36 18.35 9.14
N THR A 212 5.41 17.03 8.99
CA THR A 212 6.66 16.25 9.11
C THR A 212 7.52 16.35 7.85
N ARG A 213 6.87 16.28 6.68
CA ARG A 213 7.45 16.47 5.35
C ARG A 213 6.42 17.24 4.51
N PRO A 214 6.59 18.57 4.30
CA PRO A 214 5.56 19.41 3.69
C PRO A 214 5.31 19.08 2.20
N GLU A 215 6.16 18.23 1.64
CA GLU A 215 6.11 17.75 0.27
C GLU A 215 5.25 16.50 0.03
N GLN A 216 4.60 15.94 1.05
CA GLN A 216 4.05 14.58 0.97
C GLN A 216 2.52 14.56 1.19
N GLY A 217 1.84 13.55 0.65
CA GLY A 217 0.39 13.39 0.60
C GLY A 217 -0.07 11.94 0.81
N ALA A 218 -1.38 11.71 0.94
CA ALA A 218 -1.86 10.34 1.04
C ALA A 218 -1.70 9.57 -0.29
N LEU A 219 -1.67 10.30 -1.40
CA LEU A 219 -1.38 9.83 -2.75
C LEU A 219 -0.35 10.78 -3.35
N ASP A 220 0.67 10.21 -3.99
CA ASP A 220 1.57 10.91 -4.89
C ASP A 220 1.71 10.10 -6.20
N SER A 221 1.74 10.81 -7.32
CA SER A 221 1.89 10.21 -8.64
C SER A 221 2.47 11.22 -9.62
N ASN A 222 3.51 10.84 -10.34
CA ASN A 222 4.05 11.67 -11.42
C ASN A 222 3.09 11.71 -12.63
N GLY A 223 2.30 10.65 -12.82
CA GLY A 223 1.27 10.49 -13.84
C GLY A 223 -0.15 10.88 -13.39
N ASP A 224 -1.15 10.40 -14.12
CA ASP A 224 -2.55 10.64 -13.77
C ASP A 224 -2.98 9.69 -12.64
N ILE A 225 -3.56 10.23 -11.57
CA ILE A 225 -4.33 9.43 -10.62
C ILE A 225 -5.74 9.22 -11.19
N THR A 226 -6.09 7.99 -11.56
CA THR A 226 -7.40 7.66 -12.14
C THR A 226 -8.20 6.72 -11.26
N ILE A 227 -9.49 7.05 -11.04
CA ILE A 227 -10.42 6.18 -10.32
C ILE A 227 -11.57 5.80 -11.27
N THR A 228 -11.72 4.51 -11.52
CA THR A 228 -12.80 3.96 -12.36
C THR A 228 -13.72 3.00 -11.60
N GLY A 229 -13.37 2.62 -10.38
CA GLY A 229 -14.21 1.81 -9.51
C GLY A 229 -13.64 1.65 -8.10
N GLY A 230 -14.43 1.03 -7.23
CA GLY A 230 -14.00 0.68 -5.87
C GLY A 230 -14.22 1.77 -4.83
N VAL A 231 -13.64 1.57 -3.65
CA VAL A 231 -13.67 2.53 -2.54
C VAL A 231 -12.26 3.02 -2.27
N LEU A 232 -12.11 4.34 -2.13
CA LEU A 232 -10.90 5.00 -1.66
C LEU A 232 -11.27 5.93 -0.51
N VAL A 233 -10.62 5.77 0.64
CA VAL A 233 -10.52 6.80 1.69
C VAL A 233 -9.05 7.05 1.99
N ALA A 234 -8.55 8.26 1.72
CA ALA A 234 -7.14 8.57 1.89
C ALA A 234 -6.97 9.84 2.72
N ALA A 235 -6.55 9.67 3.98
CA ALA A 235 -6.30 10.77 4.90
C ALA A 235 -4.80 10.99 5.07
N GLY A 236 -4.36 12.23 4.93
CA GLY A 236 -2.95 12.58 5.08
C GLY A 236 -2.73 14.05 5.35
N ALA A 237 -1.53 14.53 5.04
CA ALA A 237 -1.19 15.94 5.06
C ALA A 237 -1.95 16.73 3.98
N ALA A 238 -2.14 18.04 4.20
CA ALA A 238 -2.58 18.97 3.17
C ALA A 238 -1.38 19.81 2.74
N GLY A 239 -1.21 20.07 1.44
CA GLY A 239 0.00 20.72 0.94
C GLY A 239 0.09 20.75 -0.57
N ARG A 240 1.25 21.18 -1.10
CA ARG A 240 1.46 21.36 -2.55
C ARG A 240 1.48 20.06 -3.35
N GLN A 241 1.67 18.92 -2.68
CA GLN A 241 1.78 17.59 -3.27
C GLN A 241 0.76 16.61 -2.69
N ALA A 242 -0.21 17.10 -1.90
CA ALA A 242 -1.41 16.30 -1.64
C ALA A 242 -2.17 16.17 -2.97
N GLN A 243 -1.81 15.15 -3.75
CA GLN A 243 -2.37 14.94 -5.06
C GLN A 243 -3.81 14.47 -4.95
N SER A 244 -4.57 14.73 -6.00
CA SER A 244 -5.99 14.38 -6.07
C SER A 244 -6.25 13.57 -7.33
N PRO A 245 -7.31 12.75 -7.33
CA PRO A 245 -7.77 12.10 -8.55
C PRO A 245 -7.94 13.13 -9.67
N SER A 246 -7.57 12.73 -10.87
CA SER A 246 -7.62 13.57 -12.06
C SER A 246 -9.03 13.58 -12.67
N ALA A 247 -9.26 14.54 -13.58
CA ALA A 247 -10.51 14.65 -14.32
C ALA A 247 -10.71 13.53 -15.37
N SER A 248 -9.69 12.71 -15.65
CA SER A 248 -9.82 11.52 -16.50
C SER A 248 -10.45 10.32 -15.77
N SER A 249 -10.65 10.42 -14.45
CA SER A 249 -11.45 9.49 -13.65
C SER A 249 -12.89 9.39 -14.17
N THR A 250 -13.55 8.25 -13.91
CA THR A 250 -14.98 8.03 -14.23
C THR A 250 -15.83 7.86 -12.98
N GLN A 251 -15.23 7.52 -11.84
CA GLN A 251 -15.89 7.51 -10.54
C GLN A 251 -15.64 8.85 -9.82
N PRO A 252 -16.68 9.54 -9.32
CA PRO A 252 -16.49 10.80 -8.62
C PRO A 252 -15.71 10.68 -7.31
N SER A 253 -15.03 11.76 -6.94
CA SER A 253 -14.33 11.93 -5.66
C SER A 253 -14.67 13.26 -4.98
N VAL A 254 -14.65 13.22 -3.65
CA VAL A 254 -14.71 14.38 -2.77
C VAL A 254 -13.34 14.56 -2.12
N VAL A 255 -12.71 15.71 -2.35
CA VAL A 255 -11.39 16.05 -1.81
C VAL A 255 -11.56 17.12 -0.74
N LEU A 256 -11.47 16.73 0.51
CA LEU A 256 -11.60 17.61 1.67
C LEU A 256 -10.24 18.14 2.09
N THR A 257 -10.16 19.44 2.35
CA THR A 257 -9.03 20.09 3.03
C THR A 257 -9.53 20.81 4.27
N PHE A 258 -8.99 20.48 5.43
CA PHE A 258 -9.36 21.12 6.69
C PHE A 258 -8.45 22.32 6.97
N SER A 259 -9.07 23.42 7.41
CA SER A 259 -8.39 24.66 7.82
C SER A 259 -7.40 24.46 8.98
N SER A 260 -7.57 23.39 9.76
CA SER A 260 -6.62 22.93 10.79
C SER A 260 -6.50 21.41 10.80
N SER A 261 -5.38 20.89 11.29
CA SER A 261 -5.20 19.44 11.45
C SER A 261 -6.25 18.84 12.39
N GLN A 262 -6.76 17.68 11.99
CA GLN A 262 -7.69 16.84 12.73
C GLN A 262 -6.93 15.80 13.55
N SER A 263 -7.42 15.52 14.75
CA SER A 263 -6.79 14.53 15.64
C SER A 263 -6.95 13.10 15.08
N THR A 264 -5.98 12.23 15.38
CA THR A 264 -6.12 10.78 15.13
C THR A 264 -7.43 10.25 15.71
N GLY A 265 -8.10 9.36 14.97
CA GLY A 265 -9.37 8.77 15.35
C GLY A 265 -10.60 9.68 15.24
N THR A 266 -10.45 10.94 14.82
CA THR A 266 -11.61 11.77 14.45
C THR A 266 -12.32 11.12 13.26
N VAL A 267 -13.59 10.74 13.44
CA VAL A 267 -14.43 10.19 12.38
C VAL A 267 -14.81 11.30 11.42
N ILE A 268 -14.55 11.10 10.12
CA ILE A 268 -15.16 11.87 9.04
C ILE A 268 -16.03 10.92 8.24
N SER A 269 -17.24 11.34 7.91
CA SER A 269 -18.14 10.59 7.06
C SER A 269 -18.58 11.41 5.86
N VAL A 270 -18.62 10.76 4.70
CA VAL A 270 -19.19 11.29 3.47
C VAL A 270 -20.29 10.33 3.06
N GLY A 271 -21.50 10.84 2.83
CA GLY A 271 -22.67 10.03 2.48
C GLY A 271 -23.67 10.76 1.62
N ASP A 272 -24.57 10.00 1.01
CA ASP A 272 -25.75 10.46 0.26
C ASP A 272 -26.95 9.56 0.62
N ASP A 273 -28.14 10.15 0.78
CA ASP A 273 -29.46 9.56 1.02
C ASP A 273 -29.53 8.04 1.35
N GLY A 274 -28.91 7.61 2.46
CA GLY A 274 -28.95 6.25 3.01
C GLY A 274 -27.70 5.39 2.80
N ASP A 275 -26.77 5.82 1.94
CA ASP A 275 -25.44 5.26 1.74
C ASP A 275 -24.36 6.21 2.29
N GLY A 276 -23.25 5.66 2.79
CA GLY A 276 -22.17 6.48 3.30
C GLY A 276 -20.97 5.67 3.77
N LEU A 277 -19.82 6.33 3.79
CA LEU A 277 -18.58 5.81 4.35
C LEU A 277 -18.21 6.65 5.57
N ALA A 278 -17.67 6.00 6.60
CA ALA A 278 -17.08 6.67 7.75
C ALA A 278 -15.65 6.20 7.93
N PHE A 279 -14.73 7.13 8.09
CA PHE A 279 -13.31 6.85 8.24
C PHE A 279 -12.76 7.53 9.49
N ALA A 280 -12.07 6.77 10.33
CA ALA A 280 -11.34 7.25 11.49
C ALA A 280 -9.84 6.96 11.29
N PRO A 281 -9.08 7.90 10.70
CA PRO A 281 -7.66 7.69 10.40
C PRO A 281 -6.84 7.38 11.67
N SER A 282 -5.87 6.47 11.55
CA SER A 282 -4.97 6.11 12.66
C SER A 282 -3.91 7.19 12.96
N LYS A 283 -3.76 8.17 12.06
CA LYS A 283 -2.84 9.31 12.18
C LYS A 283 -3.60 10.63 12.19
N THR A 284 -2.96 11.67 12.75
CA THR A 284 -3.40 13.06 12.57
C THR A 284 -3.39 13.39 11.08
N PHE A 285 -4.41 14.11 10.59
CA PHE A 285 -4.59 14.39 9.16
C PHE A 285 -5.07 15.83 8.94
N GLN A 286 -4.98 16.33 7.73
CA GLN A 286 -5.50 17.64 7.32
C GLN A 286 -6.19 17.60 5.94
N SER A 287 -6.05 16.51 5.21
CA SER A 287 -6.80 16.23 3.99
C SER A 287 -7.54 14.89 4.11
N LEU A 288 -8.62 14.74 3.34
CA LEU A 288 -9.28 13.46 3.13
C LEU A 288 -9.81 13.38 1.70
N ILE A 289 -9.42 12.33 0.97
CA ILE A 289 -10.00 12.00 -0.33
C ILE A 289 -10.99 10.86 -0.12
N VAL A 290 -12.22 11.01 -0.62
CA VAL A 290 -13.22 9.95 -0.62
C VAL A 290 -13.70 9.71 -2.05
N SER A 291 -13.65 8.46 -2.50
CA SER A 291 -14.33 8.01 -3.72
C SER A 291 -15.04 6.69 -3.44
N ALA A 292 -16.25 6.55 -3.96
CA ALA A 292 -17.06 5.35 -3.75
C ALA A 292 -18.02 5.15 -4.93
N PRO A 293 -18.48 3.90 -5.19
CA PRO A 293 -19.30 3.60 -6.36
C PRO A 293 -20.70 4.24 -6.36
N TRP A 294 -21.16 4.69 -5.19
CA TRP A 294 -22.46 5.36 -5.03
C TRP A 294 -22.37 6.88 -5.24
N LEU A 295 -21.17 7.49 -5.26
CA LEU A 295 -21.04 8.90 -5.59
C LEU A 295 -21.33 9.14 -7.08
N SER A 296 -22.15 10.15 -7.38
CA SER A 296 -22.56 10.48 -8.73
C SER A 296 -22.50 11.99 -8.98
N THR A 297 -21.99 12.41 -10.15
CA THR A 297 -21.96 13.82 -10.52
C THR A 297 -23.39 14.36 -10.67
N GLY A 298 -23.67 15.47 -9.99
CA GLY A 298 -24.98 16.12 -9.96
C GLY A 298 -25.79 15.87 -8.68
N ASP A 299 -25.40 14.85 -7.90
CA ASP A 299 -26.02 14.56 -6.60
C ASP A 299 -25.32 15.35 -5.48
N ASP A 300 -25.97 15.45 -4.32
CA ASP A 300 -25.44 16.11 -3.13
C ASP A 300 -24.77 15.08 -2.21
N ALA A 301 -23.68 15.48 -1.55
CA ALA A 301 -22.98 14.68 -0.55
C ALA A 301 -22.95 15.44 0.78
N SER A 302 -23.39 14.77 1.84
CA SER A 302 -23.29 15.28 3.21
C SER A 302 -21.98 14.88 3.86
N ILE A 303 -21.30 15.84 4.47
CA ILE A 303 -20.03 15.65 5.17
C ILE A 303 -20.24 15.81 6.67
N TYR A 304 -19.94 14.78 7.45
CA TYR A 304 -20.09 14.76 8.90
C TYR A 304 -18.74 14.59 9.62
N GLU A 305 -18.63 15.16 10.81
CA GLU A 305 -17.48 14.99 11.71
C GLU A 305 -17.89 14.49 13.10
N GLY A 306 -17.05 13.62 13.65
CA GLY A 306 -17.19 13.07 14.98
C GLY A 306 -18.23 11.96 15.07
N GLY A 307 -18.80 11.80 16.25
CA GLY A 307 -19.72 10.70 16.55
C GLY A 307 -19.01 9.35 16.73
N ALA A 308 -19.79 8.29 16.79
CA ALA A 308 -19.33 6.92 16.90
C ALA A 308 -19.95 6.08 15.78
N VAL A 309 -19.12 5.23 15.17
CA VAL A 309 -19.56 4.29 14.15
C VAL A 309 -19.81 2.93 14.79
N THR A 310 -20.98 2.35 14.56
CA THR A 310 -21.26 0.96 14.93
C THR A 310 -20.83 0.02 13.80
N GLY A 311 -20.47 -1.24 14.13
CA GLY A 311 -20.06 -2.24 13.14
C GLY A 311 -18.58 -2.59 13.19
N THR A 312 -18.12 -3.34 12.19
CA THR A 312 -16.70 -3.72 12.04
C THR A 312 -15.99 -2.65 11.24
N THR A 313 -14.82 -2.22 11.73
CA THR A 313 -13.92 -1.33 11.00
C THR A 313 -12.67 -2.09 10.58
N THR A 314 -12.13 -1.75 9.40
CA THR A 314 -10.84 -2.28 8.92
C THR A 314 -9.96 -1.10 8.52
N GLY A 315 -8.79 -0.96 9.14
CA GLY A 315 -7.90 0.18 8.91
C GLY A 315 -8.50 1.55 9.26
N GLY A 316 -9.52 1.60 10.12
CA GLY A 316 -10.26 2.83 10.44
C GLY A 316 -11.47 3.09 9.53
N LEU A 317 -11.62 2.36 8.42
CA LEU A 317 -12.77 2.47 7.52
C LEU A 317 -13.93 1.61 8.01
N SER A 318 -15.11 2.22 8.03
CA SER A 318 -16.42 1.58 8.10
C SER A 318 -17.14 1.79 6.76
N ASP A 319 -17.39 0.67 6.09
CA ASP A 319 -18.18 0.57 4.85
C ASP A 319 -19.57 -0.04 5.11
N GLY A 320 -20.05 0.11 6.35
CA GLY A 320 -21.38 -0.29 6.81
C GLY A 320 -21.53 -0.11 8.32
N GLY A 321 -22.76 0.14 8.79
CA GLY A 321 -23.03 0.42 10.19
C GLY A 321 -23.98 1.62 10.38
N THR A 322 -23.98 2.17 11.59
CA THR A 322 -24.68 3.43 11.90
C THR A 322 -23.69 4.46 12.44
N LEU A 323 -23.84 5.70 12.01
CA LEU A 323 -23.11 6.84 12.54
C LEU A 323 -24.00 7.59 13.53
N ASP A 324 -23.62 7.57 14.81
CA ASP A 324 -24.39 8.20 15.88
C ASP A 324 -23.65 9.39 16.49
N GLY A 325 -24.32 10.53 16.59
CA GLY A 325 -23.78 11.71 17.27
C GLY A 325 -22.75 12.53 16.49
N ALA A 326 -22.63 12.32 15.18
CA ALA A 326 -21.81 13.17 14.30
C ALA A 326 -22.51 14.50 13.99
N SER A 327 -21.72 15.53 13.72
CA SER A 327 -22.21 16.87 13.35
C SER A 327 -22.05 17.07 11.84
N LEU A 328 -23.09 17.60 11.18
CA LEU A 328 -22.99 18.01 9.78
C LEU A 328 -22.03 19.19 9.67
N LEU A 329 -20.99 19.06 8.85
CA LEU A 329 -20.06 20.13 8.51
C LEU A 329 -20.53 20.90 7.29
N ASP A 330 -20.90 20.18 6.22
CA ASP A 330 -21.30 20.78 4.95
C ASP A 330 -22.16 19.81 4.12
N GLU A 331 -22.91 20.36 3.16
CA GLU A 331 -23.65 19.62 2.14
C GLU A 331 -23.25 20.18 0.77
N VAL A 332 -22.64 19.34 -0.08
CA VAL A 332 -21.98 19.77 -1.31
C VAL A 332 -22.53 19.07 -2.54
N THR A 333 -22.85 19.82 -3.58
CA THR A 333 -23.21 19.26 -4.88
C THR A 333 -21.95 18.82 -5.64
N LEU A 334 -21.92 17.56 -6.09
CA LEU A 334 -20.82 16.98 -6.87
C LEU A 334 -20.85 17.47 -8.32
N SER A 335 -20.40 18.70 -8.56
CA SER A 335 -20.53 19.37 -9.86
C SER A 335 -19.62 18.84 -10.98
N SER A 336 -18.63 18.02 -10.63
CA SER A 336 -17.68 17.38 -11.55
C SER A 336 -17.22 16.02 -10.98
N THR A 337 -16.37 15.30 -11.72
CA THR A 337 -15.76 14.06 -11.21
C THR A 337 -14.89 14.28 -9.98
N VAL A 338 -14.36 15.50 -9.76
CA VAL A 338 -13.49 15.81 -8.63
C VAL A 338 -14.00 17.07 -7.96
N THR A 339 -14.62 16.91 -6.80
CA THR A 339 -15.21 18.01 -6.02
C THR A 339 -14.32 18.33 -4.83
N ALA A 340 -13.63 19.47 -4.89
CA ALA A 340 -12.78 19.94 -3.80
C ALA A 340 -13.55 20.84 -2.82
N VAL A 341 -13.40 20.59 -1.53
CA VAL A 341 -14.12 21.28 -0.43
C VAL A 341 -13.12 21.71 0.64
N THR A 342 -13.26 22.93 1.15
CA THR A 342 -12.47 23.44 2.28
C THR A 342 -13.37 23.65 3.49
N LEU A 343 -13.00 23.04 4.63
CA LEU A 343 -13.78 23.00 5.87
C LEU A 343 -13.05 23.70 7.04
#